data_AF-A0A0M4L4J7-F1
#
_entry.id   AF-A0A0M4L4J7-F1
#
_cell.length_a   1.000
_cell.length_b   1.000
_cell.length_c   1.000
_cell.angle_alpha   90.00
_cell.angle_beta   90.00
_cell.angle_gamma   90.00
#
_symmetry.space_group_name_H-M   'P 1'
#
loop_
_entity.id
_entity.type
_entity.pdbx_description
1 polymer ?
#
loop_
_entity_poly.entity_id
_entity_poly.type
_entity_poly.pdbx_seq_one_letter_code
_entity_poly.pdbx_strand_id
1 'polypeptide(L)'
;MVIQKDDKLIDFDPSYPFLLPENWKDKAAPTVYEILATTNTLKKMYVDKVKEIEEGSVSNDDGEDSLRKIATNFQTLKSMLYQSR
;
A
#
# COMPACT_ATOMS: atom_id res chain seq x y z
N MET A 1 -11.21 27.74 2.48
CA MET A 1 -10.90 26.31 2.74
C MET A 1 -9.69 25.97 1.90
N VAL A 2 -8.50 25.93 2.50
CA VAL A 2 -7.26 25.65 1.77
C VAL A 2 -7.18 24.14 1.63
N ILE A 3 -7.39 23.63 0.42
CA ILE A 3 -7.12 22.23 0.10
C ILE A 3 -5.60 22.10 0.10
N GLN A 4 -5.02 21.65 1.21
CA GLN A 4 -3.62 21.24 1.23
C GLN A 4 -3.52 20.05 0.28
N LYS A 5 -2.88 20.25 -0.88
CA LYS A 5 -2.39 19.14 -1.69
C LYS A 5 -1.32 18.46 -0.84
N ASP A 6 -1.61 17.25 -0.40
CA ASP A 6 -0.65 16.42 0.28
C ASP A 6 0.38 15.99 -0.77
N ASP A 7 1.59 16.56 -0.71
CA ASP A 7 2.71 16.29 -1.65
C ASP A 7 3.14 14.81 -1.67
N LYS A 8 2.50 13.98 -0.84
CA LYS A 8 2.68 12.53 -0.73
C LYS A 8 1.65 11.73 -1.54
N LEU A 9 0.68 12.38 -2.19
CA LEU A 9 -0.30 11.72 -3.05
C LEU A 9 0.23 11.66 -4.49
N ILE A 10 0.21 10.46 -5.06
CA ILE A 10 0.62 10.22 -6.45
C ILE A 10 -0.43 10.86 -7.38
N ASP A 11 0.03 11.72 -8.29
CA ASP A 11 -0.84 12.33 -9.29
C ASP A 11 -1.47 11.27 -10.19
N PHE A 12 -2.75 11.46 -10.48
CA PHE A 12 -3.52 10.55 -11.33
C PHE A 12 -3.03 10.63 -12.78
N ASP A 13 -2.56 9.51 -13.34
CA ASP A 13 -2.14 9.38 -14.73
C ASP A 13 -3.20 8.55 -15.51
N PRO A 14 -3.85 9.14 -16.54
CA PRO A 14 -4.91 8.50 -17.29
C PRO A 14 -4.44 7.36 -18.22
N SER A 15 -3.12 7.15 -18.36
CA SER A 15 -2.55 6.06 -19.16
C SER A 15 -2.49 4.72 -18.43
N TYR A 16 -2.72 4.71 -17.11
CA TYR A 16 -2.80 3.45 -16.37
C TYR A 16 -4.05 2.65 -16.78
N PRO A 17 -3.92 1.35 -17.07
CA PRO A 17 -5.08 0.52 -17.38
C PRO A 17 -6.03 0.51 -16.17
N PHE A 18 -7.23 1.03 -16.38
CA PHE A 18 -8.23 1.25 -15.32
C PHE A 18 -8.64 -0.04 -14.60
N LEU A 19 -8.52 -1.21 -15.24
CA LEU A 19 -8.80 -2.53 -14.67
C LEU A 19 -7.94 -3.59 -15.40
N LEU A 20 -7.51 -4.63 -14.68
CA LEU A 20 -6.97 -5.84 -15.32
C LEU A 20 -8.10 -6.51 -16.15
N PRO A 21 -7.86 -6.97 -17.39
CA PRO A 21 -8.90 -7.47 -18.30
C PRO A 21 -9.82 -8.57 -17.73
N GLU A 22 -9.33 -9.35 -16.77
CA GLU A 22 -10.06 -10.46 -16.15
C GLU A 22 -11.12 -10.02 -15.12
N ASN A 23 -11.07 -8.77 -14.64
CA ASN A 23 -11.92 -8.28 -13.53
C ASN A 23 -13.17 -7.51 -13.98
N TRP A 24 -13.45 -7.44 -15.29
CA TRP A 24 -14.59 -6.72 -15.87
C TRP A 24 -15.99 -7.11 -15.37
N LYS A 25 -16.15 -8.24 -14.67
CA LYS A 25 -17.43 -8.72 -14.14
C LYS A 25 -17.65 -8.48 -12.65
N ASP A 26 -16.59 -8.17 -11.88
CA ASP A 26 -16.69 -8.03 -10.43
C ASP A 26 -16.35 -6.61 -10.01
N LYS A 27 -17.39 -5.81 -9.72
CA LYS A 27 -17.23 -4.43 -9.23
C LYS A 27 -16.55 -4.36 -7.87
N ALA A 28 -16.39 -5.47 -7.15
CA ALA A 28 -15.65 -5.54 -5.91
C ALA A 28 -14.14 -5.82 -6.11
N ALA A 29 -13.71 -6.14 -7.34
CA ALA A 29 -12.31 -6.33 -7.63
C ALA A 29 -11.56 -4.99 -7.57
N PRO A 30 -10.45 -4.91 -6.83
CA PRO A 30 -9.68 -3.67 -6.73
C PRO A 30 -9.09 -3.30 -8.08
N THR A 31 -9.15 -2.01 -8.39
CA THR A 31 -8.50 -1.41 -9.56
C THR A 31 -6.98 -1.45 -9.42
N VAL A 32 -6.28 -1.34 -10.55
CA VAL A 32 -4.81 -1.21 -10.56
C VAL A 32 -4.37 -0.01 -9.73
N TYR A 33 -5.15 1.09 -9.77
CA TYR A 33 -4.90 2.28 -8.95
C TYR A 33 -4.97 1.98 -7.45
N GLU A 34 -6.04 1.32 -6.99
CA GLU A 34 -6.21 1.00 -5.57
C GLU A 34 -5.11 0.06 -5.08
N ILE A 35 -4.71 -0.91 -5.90
CA ILE A 35 -3.59 -1.80 -5.61
C ILE A 35 -2.28 -1.02 -5.48
N LEU A 36 -1.97 -0.14 -6.45
CA LEU A 36 -0.76 0.68 -6.45
C LEU A 36 -0.72 1.65 -5.27
N ALA A 37 -1.83 2.36 -5.02
CA ALA A 37 -1.97 3.28 -3.90
C ALA A 37 -1.76 2.56 -2.56
N THR A 38 -2.40 1.41 -2.36
CA THR A 38 -2.24 0.60 -1.15
C THR A 38 -0.80 0.13 -0.99
N THR A 39 -0.18 -0.36 -2.06
CA THR A 39 1.22 -0.82 -2.07
C THR A 39 2.18 0.30 -1.68
N ASN A 40 2.00 1.50 -2.22
CA ASN A 40 2.87 2.65 -1.93
C ASN A 40 2.66 3.16 -0.49
N THR A 41 1.43 3.17 0.00
CA THR A 41 1.15 3.47 1.42
C THR A 41 1.86 2.49 2.35
N LEU A 42 1.78 1.18 2.08
CA LEU A 42 2.47 0.17 2.89
C LEU A 42 4.00 0.35 2.86
N LYS A 43 4.60 0.75 1.71
CA LYS A 43 6.05 1.00 1.61
C LYS A 43 6.46 2.16 2.50
N LYS A 44 5.68 3.24 2.46
CA LYS A 44 5.90 4.42 3.29
C LYS A 44 5.76 4.09 4.78
N MET A 45 4.72 3.36 5.16
CA MET A 45 4.53 2.91 6.55
C MET A 45 5.71 2.07 7.05
N TYR A 46 6.30 1.22 6.19
CA TYR A 46 7.49 0.46 6.54
C TYR A 46 8.68 1.37 6.84
N VAL A 47 8.97 2.32 5.95
CA VAL A 47 10.08 3.28 6.11
C VAL A 47 9.89 4.14 7.35
N ASP A 48 8.69 4.68 7.55
CA ASP A 48 8.36 5.50 8.71
C ASP A 48 8.53 4.68 10.01
N LYS A 49 8.09 3.42 10.03
CA LYS A 49 8.22 2.55 11.20
C LYS A 49 9.67 2.18 11.51
N VAL A 50 10.49 1.89 10.50
CA VAL A 50 11.94 1.65 10.69
C VAL A 50 12.58 2.87 11.32
N LYS A 51 12.27 4.07 10.82
CA LYS A 51 12.78 5.32 11.37
C LYS A 51 12.36 5.53 12.83
N GLU A 52 11.10 5.26 13.17
CA GLU A 52 10.63 5.34 14.55
C GLU A 52 11.38 4.39 15.50
N ILE A 53 11.73 3.18 15.04
CA ILE A 53 12.54 2.21 15.81
C ILE A 53 13.97 2.73 16.00
N GLU A 54 14.60 3.20 14.92
CA GLU A 54 15.97 3.73 14.94
C GLU A 54 16.10 4.97 15.84
N GLU A 55 15.06 5.82 15.89
CA GLU A 55 15.00 6.99 16.76
C GLU A 55 14.63 6.66 18.21
N GLY A 56 14.28 5.41 18.52
CA GLY A 56 13.81 4.99 19.85
C GLY A 56 12.44 5.56 20.23
N SER A 57 11.66 6.03 19.25
CA SER A 57 10.30 6.55 19.45
C SER A 57 9.28 5.45 19.75
N VAL A 58 9.62 4.21 19.43
CA VAL A 58 8.85 3.00 19.74
C VAL A 58 9.80 1.92 20.28
N SER A 59 9.29 1.01 21.10
CA SER A 59 10.07 -0.15 21.54
C SER A 59 10.38 -1.06 20.35
N ASN A 60 11.50 -1.79 20.41
CA ASN A 60 11.86 -2.74 19.36
C ASN A 60 10.76 -3.81 19.18
N ASP A 61 10.20 -4.32 20.28
CA ASP A 61 9.18 -5.36 20.23
C ASP A 61 7.89 -4.87 19.53
N ASP A 62 7.40 -3.68 19.90
CA ASP A 62 6.20 -3.09 19.27
C ASP A 62 6.46 -2.68 17.82
N GLY A 63 7.68 -2.21 17.53
CA GLY A 63 8.14 -1.86 16.20
C GLY A 63 8.20 -3.07 15.29
N GLU A 64 8.83 -4.16 15.73
CA GLU A 64 8.92 -5.42 15.00
C GLU A 64 7.55 -6.05 14.72
N ASP A 65 6.64 -6.03 15.69
CA ASP A 65 5.27 -6.51 15.48
C ASP A 65 4.53 -5.67 14.44
N SER A 66 4.73 -4.35 14.46
CA SER A 66 4.18 -3.44 13.45
C SER A 66 4.75 -3.73 12.05
N LEU A 67 6.07 -3.93 11.94
CA LEU A 67 6.73 -4.29 10.68
C LEU A 67 6.22 -5.64 10.15
N ARG A 68 6.00 -6.62 11.02
CA ARG A 68 5.46 -7.94 10.65
C ARG A 68 4.04 -7.83 10.07
N LYS A 69 3.19 -6.98 10.64
CA LYS A 69 1.84 -6.70 10.10
C LYS A 69 1.91 -6.05 8.72
N ILE A 70 2.78 -5.06 8.54
CA ILE A 70 2.99 -4.42 7.23
C ILE A 70 3.48 -5.43 6.20
N ALA A 71 4.46 -6.27 6.55
CA ALA A 71 4.98 -7.33 5.68
C ALA A 71 3.89 -8.37 5.32
N THR A 72 3.04 -8.75 6.28
CA THR A 72 1.92 -9.66 6.05
C THR A 72 0.95 -9.08 5.03
N ASN A 73 0.56 -7.80 5.19
CA ASN A 73 -0.32 -7.12 4.24
C ASN A 73 0.26 -7.06 2.82
N PHE A 74 1.58 -6.84 2.69
CA PHE A 74 2.26 -6.93 1.39
C PHE A 74 2.16 -8.31 0.77
N GLN A 75 2.39 -9.37 1.55
CA GLN A 75 2.29 -10.74 1.03
C GLN A 75 0.86 -11.09 0.63
N THR A 76 -0.15 -10.61 1.36
CA THR A 76 -1.56 -10.77 0.99
C THR A 76 -1.89 -10.08 -0.33
N LEU A 77 -1.45 -8.84 -0.54
CA LEU A 77 -1.64 -8.15 -1.82
C LEU A 77 -0.92 -8.89 -2.97
N LYS A 78 0.31 -9.35 -2.71
CA LYS A 78 1.07 -10.14 -3.69
C LYS A 78 0.36 -11.45 -4.01
N SER A 79 -0.17 -12.18 -3.02
CA SER A 79 -0.91 -13.41 -3.28
C SER A 79 -2.19 -13.15 -4.05
N MET A 80 -2.92 -12.06 -3.77
CA MET A 80 -4.11 -11.68 -4.54
C MET A 80 -3.80 -11.36 -6.01
N LEU A 81 -2.63 -10.80 -6.29
CA LEU A 81 -2.19 -10.43 -7.64
C LEU A 81 -1.62 -11.60 -8.46
N TYR A 82 -0.94 -12.54 -7.79
CA TYR A 82 -0.15 -13.59 -8.46
C TYR A 82 -0.64 -15.01 -8.20
N GLN A 83 -1.67 -15.22 -7.36
CA GLN A 83 -2.37 -16.51 -7.35
C GLN A 83 -3.14 -16.63 -8.67
N SER A 84 -2.70 -17.57 -9.52
CA SER A 84 -3.46 -18.00 -10.68
C SER A 84 -4.87 -18.38 -10.20
N ARG A 85 -5.89 -17.70 -10.74
CA ARG A 85 -7.27 -18.16 -10.65
C ARG A 85 -7.47 -19.41 -11.50
#